data_AF-A0A1C5BHX0-F1
#
_entry.id   AF-A0A1C5BHX0-F1
#
_cell.length_a   1.000
_cell.length_b   1.000
_cell.length_c   1.000
_cell.angle_alpha   90.00
_cell.angle_beta   90.00
_cell.angle_gamma   90.00
#
_symmetry.space_group_name_H-M   'P 1'
#
loop_
_entity.id
_entity.type
_entity.pdbx_description
1 polymer ?
#
loop_
_entity_poly.entity_id
_entity_poly.type
_entity_poly.pdbx_seq_one_letter_code
_entity_poly.pdbx_strand_id
1 'polypeptide(L)' 'MTAWTWRFEKADGSEVQPAVQPEEFTTQGDAESWVGEHWRALMEGGADQVRLFEETTEIYGPMSLHADAS' A
#
# COMPACT_ATOMS: atom_id res chain seq x y z
N MET A 1 20.03 -5.42 4.01
CA MET A 1 18.64 -5.44 4.49
C MET A 1 17.82 -4.89 3.36
N THR A 2 16.87 -5.66 2.84
CA THR A 2 15.98 -5.23 1.75
C THR A 2 14.88 -4.34 2.34
N ALA A 3 14.65 -3.18 1.73
CA ALA A 3 13.62 -2.25 2.19
C ALA A 3 12.30 -2.54 1.47
N TRP A 4 11.22 -2.74 2.21
CA TRP A 4 9.89 -2.94 1.65
C TRP A 4 9.09 -1.64 1.73
N THR A 5 8.51 -1.20 0.60
CA THR A 5 7.83 0.10 0.51
C THR A 5 6.51 0.01 -0.25
N TRP A 6 5.53 0.80 0.20
CA TRP A 6 4.23 0.92 -0.43
C TRP A 6 4.17 2.18 -1.32
N ARG A 7 3.71 2.00 -2.56
CA ARG A 7 3.21 3.09 -3.40
C ARG A 7 1.68 3.10 -3.33
N PHE A 8 1.11 4.29 -3.14
CA PHE A 8 -0.33 4.50 -3.05
C PHE A 8 -0.80 5.24 -4.29
N GLU A 9 -1.88 4.76 -4.90
CA GLU A 9 -2.40 5.30 -6.15
C GLU A 9 -3.90 5.51 -6.06
N LYS A 10 -4.38 6.46 -6.87
CA LYS A 10 -5.79 6.60 -7.18
C LYS A 10 -6.22 5.59 -8.25
N ALA A 11 -7.53 5.50 -8.49
CA ALA A 11 -8.11 4.59 -9.48
C ALA A 11 -7.60 4.82 -10.91
N ASP A 12 -7.13 6.04 -11.23
CA ASP A 12 -6.52 6.37 -12.54
C ASP A 12 -5.03 6.00 -12.63
N GLY A 13 -4.45 5.44 -11.56
CA GLY A 13 -3.04 5.06 -11.48
C GLY A 13 -2.09 6.20 -11.07
N SER A 14 -2.62 7.41 -10.82
CA SER A 14 -1.83 8.53 -10.31
C SER A 14 -1.41 8.30 -8.87
N GLU A 15 -0.15 8.54 -8.55
CA GLU A 15 0.37 8.45 -7.18
C GLU A 15 -0.28 9.49 -6.25
N VAL A 16 -0.56 9.09 -5.01
CA VAL A 16 -1.10 9.95 -3.96
C VAL A 16 -0.33 9.75 -2.67
N GLN A 17 -0.22 10.81 -1.87
CA GLN A 17 0.35 10.69 -0.53
C GLN A 17 -0.65 9.95 0.38
N PRO A 18 -0.20 8.94 1.15
CA PRO A 18 -1.10 8.20 2.02
C PRO A 18 -1.54 9.06 3.21
N ALA A 19 -2.76 8.86 3.70
CA ALA A 19 -3.20 9.49 4.95
C ALA A 19 -2.52 8.90 6.20
N VAL A 20 -1.95 7.70 6.09
CA VAL A 20 -1.13 7.09 7.14
C VAL A 20 0.25 6.78 6.57
N GLN A 21 1.29 7.38 7.13
CA GLN A 21 2.65 7.17 6.67
C GLN A 21 3.11 5.74 7.04
N PRO A 22 3.55 4.91 6.08
CA PRO A 22 4.16 3.62 6.41
C PRO A 22 5.49 3.80 7.14
N GLU A 23 5.79 2.86 8.02
CA GLU A 23 7.12 2.71 8.62
C GLU A 23 8.08 1.97 7.67
N GLU A 24 9.35 1.88 8.06
CA GLU A 24 10.34 1.07 7.33
C GLU A 24 10.15 -0.41 7.67
N PHE A 25 9.77 -1.22 6.69
CA PHE A 25 9.58 -2.66 6.87
C PHE A 25 10.83 -3.44 6.43
N THR A 26 11.18 -4.46 7.22
CA THR A 26 12.31 -5.35 6.92
C THR A 26 11.88 -6.68 6.29
N THR A 27 10.57 -6.98 6.25
CA THR A 27 10.01 -8.16 5.60
C THR A 27 8.72 -7.83 4.84
N GLN A 28 8.38 -8.65 3.84
CA GLN A 28 7.12 -8.55 3.10
C GLN A 28 5.90 -8.69 4.03
N GLY A 29 5.95 -9.65 4.96
CA GLY A 29 4.83 -9.95 5.83
C GLY A 29 4.49 -8.81 6.80
N ASP A 30 5.48 -8.06 7.26
CA ASP A 30 5.26 -6.84 8.05
C ASP A 30 4.56 -5.76 7.21
N ALA A 31 5.03 -5.55 5.97
CA ALA A 31 4.42 -4.58 5.05
C ALA A 31 2.96 -4.97 4.69
N GLU A 32 2.70 -6.24 4.45
CA GLU A 32 1.36 -6.79 4.17
C GLU A 32 0.43 -6.71 5.37
N SER A 33 0.95 -6.98 6.58
CA SER A 33 0.16 -6.83 7.81
C SER A 33 -0.25 -5.38 8.03
N TRP A 34 0.70 -4.44 7.86
CA TRP A 34 0.45 -3.01 8.03
C TRP A 34 -0.64 -2.49 7.09
N VAL A 35 -0.62 -2.89 5.81
CA VAL A 35 -1.67 -2.43 4.88
C VAL A 35 -3.04 -3.01 5.25
N GLY A 36 -3.09 -4.25 5.75
CA GLY A 36 -4.30 -4.88 6.27
C GLY A 36 -4.85 -4.21 7.53
N GLU A 37 -4.01 -3.54 8.32
CA GLU A 37 -4.43 -2.77 9.50
C GLU A 37 -4.91 -1.35 9.12
N HIS A 38 -4.26 -0.73 8.12
CA HIS A 38 -4.47 0.68 7.78
C HIS A 38 -5.30 0.94 6.52
N TRP A 39 -5.75 -0.08 5.77
CA TRP A 39 -6.43 0.08 4.47
C TRP A 39 -7.61 1.06 4.48
N ARG A 40 -8.42 1.07 5.55
CA ARG A 40 -9.58 1.98 5.66
C ARG A 40 -9.14 3.43 5.71
N ALA A 41 -8.18 3.75 6.57
CA ALA A 41 -7.67 5.10 6.70
C ALA A 41 -6.97 5.57 5.41
N LEU A 42 -6.26 4.66 4.74
CA LEU A 42 -5.64 4.93 3.43
C LEU A 42 -6.69 5.24 2.36
N MET A 43 -7.77 4.45 2.31
CA MET A 43 -8.91 4.69 1.42
C MET A 43 -9.60 6.01 1.69
N GLU A 44 -9.95 6.27 2.95
CA GLU A 44 -10.57 7.54 3.37
C GLU A 44 -9.64 8.74 3.08
N GLY A 45 -8.32 8.49 3.05
CA GLY A 45 -7.28 9.42 2.64
C GLY A 45 -7.16 9.68 1.14
N GLY A 46 -7.89 8.94 0.31
CA GLY A 46 -7.91 9.10 -1.15
C GLY A 46 -6.97 8.18 -1.93
N ALA A 47 -6.41 7.14 -1.29
CA ALA A 47 -5.76 6.05 -2.00
C ALA A 47 -6.79 4.99 -2.41
N ASP A 48 -6.84 4.62 -3.69
CA ASP A 48 -7.76 3.59 -4.19
C ASP A 48 -7.09 2.22 -4.27
N GLN A 49 -5.77 2.20 -4.51
CA GLN A 49 -4.99 0.98 -4.67
C GLN A 49 -3.55 1.14 -4.17
N VAL A 50 -2.89 0.01 -3.92
CA VAL A 50 -1.52 -0.07 -3.43
C VAL A 50 -0.67 -1.03 -4.23
N ARG A 51 0.64 -0.77 -4.27
CA ARG A 51 1.67 -1.62 -4.86
C ARG A 51 2.84 -1.75 -3.90
N LEU A 52 3.32 -2.98 -3.71
CA LEU A 52 4.44 -3.29 -2.84
C LEU A 52 5.72 -3.41 -3.66
N PHE A 53 6.77 -2.78 -3.16
CA PHE A 53 8.10 -2.83 -3.74
C PHE A 53 9.11 -3.43 -2.75
N GLU A 54 10.01 -4.25 -3.26
CA GLU A 54 11.29 -4.58 -2.63
C GLU A 54 12.36 -3.71 -3.28
N GLU A 55 12.88 -2.75 -2.53
CA GLU A 55 13.75 -1.66 -3.00
C GLU A 55 13.11 -0.88 -4.17
N THR A 56 13.42 -1.25 -5.41
CA THR A 56 12.87 -0.65 -6.63
C THR A 56 12.04 -1.61 -7.47
N THR A 57 11.94 -2.87 -7.05
CA THR A 57 11.27 -3.93 -7.81
C THR A 57 9.83 -4.06 -7.31
N GLU A 58 8.85 -3.92 -8.20
CA GLU A 58 7.44 -4.19 -7.86
C GLU A 58 7.28 -5.70 -7.62
N ILE A 59 6.84 -6.07 -6.41
CA ILE A 59 6.64 -7.47 -6.01
C ILE A 59 5.16 -7.84 -6.00
N TYR A 60 4.28 -6.87 -5.73
CA TYR A 60 2.84 -7.10 -5.63
C TYR A 60 2.02 -5.88 -6.04
N GLY A 61 0.88 -6.12 -6.70
CA GLY A 61 -0.13 -5.10 -7.00
C GLY A 61 -0.50 -4.98 -8.50
N PRO A 62 -1.40 -4.03 -8.83
CA PRO A 62 -2.15 -3.19 -7.90
C PRO A 62 -3.19 -4.00 -7.12
N MET A 63 -3.28 -3.78 -5.80
CA MET A 63 -4.35 -4.29 -4.96
C MET A 63 -5.29 -3.14 -4.59
N SER A 64 -6.59 -3.35 -4.82
CA SER A 64 -7.62 -2.38 -4.41
C SER A 64 -7.71 -2.28 -2.88
N LEU A 65 -7.78 -1.06 -2.37
CA LEU A 65 -8.11 -0.80 -0.96
C LEU A 65 -9.62 -0.84 -0.71
N HIS A 66 -10.43 -0.73 -1.76
CA HIS A 66 -11.88 -0.87 -1.67
C HIS A 66 -12.22 -2.30 -1.29
N ALA A 67 -12.65 -2.50 -0.05
CA ALA A 67 -13.15 -3.79 0.39
C ALA A 67 -14.27 -4.23 -0.56
N ASP A 68 -14.12 -5.44 -1.09
CA ASP A 68 -15.20 -6.09 -1.79
C ASP A 68 -16.33 -6.31 -0.78
N ALA A 69 -17.37 -5.50 -0.87
CA ALA A 69 -18.59 -5.69 -0.13
C ALA A 69 -19.33 -6.89 -0.75
N SER A 70 -18.83 -8.08 -0.48
CA SER A 70 -19.55 -9.35 -0.71
C SER A 70 -20.72 -9.50 0.26
#